data_AF-A0AA89BWN9-F1
#
_entry.id   AF-A0AA89BWN9-F1
#
_cell.length_a   1.000
_cell.length_b   1.000
_cell.length_c   1.000
_cell.angle_alpha   90.00
_cell.angle_beta   90.00
_cell.angle_gamma   90.00
#
_symmetry.space_group_name_H-M   'P 1'
#
loop_
_entity.id
_entity.type
_entity.pdbx_description
1 polymer ?
#
loop_
_entity_poly.entity_id
_entity_poly.type
_entity_poly.pdbx_seq_one_letter_code
_entity_poly.pdbx_strand_id
1 'polypeptide(L)'
;MLNFLEKETKYDKGKGEKSSSFLSVHDDIDEKDIDKFTKSGEEEAPKLILFFKGEDTLEMSVIATDTCRIFCQADTVPDAVMMLLASYYVFDLDYPRKYTQCLGFLQQVVIGDAYTGIKSTKFKHFMKKFKSDSE
;
A
#
# COMPACT_ATOMS: atom_id res chain seq x y z
N MET A 1 -10.53 2.66 4.58
CA MET A 1 -10.18 3.59 3.47
C MET A 1 -9.28 2.95 2.40
N LEU A 2 -8.10 2.41 2.74
CA LEU A 2 -7.15 1.86 1.74
C LEU A 2 -7.70 0.66 0.95
N ASN A 3 -8.43 -0.24 1.60
CA ASN A 3 -9.13 -1.35 0.93
C ASN A 3 -10.18 -0.88 -0.10
N PHE A 4 -10.76 0.32 0.09
CA PHE A 4 -11.67 0.92 -0.87
C PHE A 4 -10.90 1.48 -2.07
N LEU A 5 -9.80 2.21 -1.83
CA LEU A 5 -8.93 2.74 -2.88
C LEU A 5 -8.38 1.64 -3.80
N GLU A 6 -7.94 0.51 -3.24
CA GLU A 6 -7.51 -0.63 -4.06
C GLU A 6 -8.62 -1.17 -4.95
N LYS A 7 -9.86 -1.27 -4.45
CA LYS A 7 -11.00 -1.77 -5.22
C LYS A 7 -11.36 -0.86 -6.39
N GLU A 8 -11.29 0.45 -6.18
CA GLU A 8 -11.64 1.45 -7.19
C GLU A 8 -10.55 1.63 -8.26
N THR A 9 -9.30 1.36 -7.92
CA THR A 9 -8.15 1.62 -8.81
C THR A 9 -7.53 0.37 -9.43
N LYS A 10 -7.82 -0.85 -8.92
CA LYS A 10 -7.22 -2.09 -9.44
C LYS A 10 -7.50 -2.30 -10.94
N TYR A 11 -6.52 -2.92 -11.60
CA TYR A 11 -6.74 -3.52 -12.92
C TYR A 11 -7.78 -4.64 -12.85
N ASP A 12 -8.54 -4.83 -13.93
CA ASP A 12 -9.39 -6.00 -14.07
C ASP A 12 -8.53 -7.26 -14.13
N LYS A 13 -8.84 -8.20 -13.25
CA LYS A 13 -8.13 -9.48 -13.16
C LYS A 13 -8.65 -10.42 -14.24
N GLY A 14 -7.75 -11.18 -14.87
CA GLY A 14 -8.14 -12.36 -15.62
C GLY A 14 -8.84 -13.38 -14.71
N LYS A 15 -9.61 -14.31 -15.29
CA LYS A 15 -10.24 -15.40 -14.51
C LYS A 15 -9.16 -16.20 -13.78
N GLY A 16 -9.28 -16.34 -12.46
CA GLY A 16 -8.45 -17.23 -11.64
C GLY A 16 -7.28 -16.61 -10.87
N GLU A 17 -6.98 -15.31 -11.02
CA GLU A 17 -5.91 -14.67 -10.26
C GLU A 17 -6.32 -14.36 -8.81
N LYS A 18 -5.56 -14.90 -7.83
CA LYS A 18 -5.72 -14.59 -6.40
C LYS A 18 -5.53 -13.09 -6.12
N SER A 19 -6.29 -12.56 -5.17
CA SER A 19 -6.08 -11.19 -4.68
C SER A 19 -4.82 -11.06 -3.86
N SER A 20 -3.89 -10.24 -4.35
CA SER A 20 -2.77 -9.69 -3.59
C SER A 20 -3.01 -8.20 -3.36
N SER A 21 -2.74 -7.73 -2.16
CA SER A 21 -2.74 -6.32 -1.77
C SER A 21 -1.30 -5.87 -1.46
N PHE A 22 -1.03 -4.57 -1.58
CA PHE A 22 0.22 -3.99 -1.07
C PHE A 22 0.14 -3.69 0.44
N LEU A 23 -1.04 -3.90 1.04
CA LEU A 23 -1.36 -3.61 2.43
C LEU A 23 -1.94 -4.84 3.11
N SER A 24 -1.54 -5.12 4.34
CA SER A 24 -2.30 -5.98 5.26
C SER A 24 -2.56 -5.26 6.58
N VAL A 25 -3.72 -5.53 7.16
CA VAL A 25 -4.18 -4.95 8.42
C VAL A 25 -4.51 -6.08 9.38
N HIS A 26 -4.08 -5.92 10.61
CA HIS A 26 -4.10 -6.94 11.65
C HIS A 26 -4.49 -6.28 12.97
N ASP A 27 -5.53 -6.81 13.63
CA ASP A 27 -6.08 -6.26 14.86
C ASP A 27 -5.82 -7.22 16.02
N ASP A 28 -5.40 -6.67 17.17
CA ASP A 28 -5.24 -7.38 18.45
C ASP A 28 -4.42 -8.68 18.34
N ILE A 29 -3.27 -8.59 17.67
CA ILE A 29 -2.38 -9.74 17.44
C ILE A 29 -1.35 -9.84 18.56
N ASP A 30 -1.14 -11.05 19.09
CA ASP A 30 -0.07 -11.35 20.04
C ASP A 30 1.31 -11.04 19.44
N GLU A 31 2.20 -10.42 20.21
CA GLU A 31 3.57 -10.06 19.76
C GLU A 31 4.34 -11.24 19.14
N LYS A 32 4.14 -12.45 19.68
CA LYS A 32 4.76 -13.70 19.19
C LYS A 32 4.38 -14.06 17.75
N ASP A 33 3.27 -13.51 17.26
CA ASP A 33 2.73 -13.80 15.94
C ASP A 33 3.10 -12.73 14.89
N ILE A 34 3.64 -11.58 15.30
CA ILE A 34 4.09 -10.50 14.40
C ILE A 34 5.09 -11.02 13.35
N ASP A 35 6.03 -11.87 13.78
CA ASP A 35 7.01 -12.50 12.89
C ASP A 35 6.38 -13.37 11.80
N LYS A 36 5.18 -13.91 12.00
CA LYS A 36 4.49 -14.72 10.98
C LYS A 36 3.94 -13.85 9.87
N PHE A 37 3.48 -12.64 10.20
CA PHE A 37 2.88 -11.71 9.25
C PHE A 37 3.92 -10.87 8.53
N THR A 38 5.06 -10.60 9.16
CA THR A 38 6.11 -9.72 8.62
C THR A 38 7.16 -10.41 7.76
N LYS A 39 7.02 -11.72 7.51
CA LYS A 39 7.92 -12.47 6.62
C LYS A 39 7.65 -12.13 5.15
N SER A 40 8.73 -11.88 4.42
CA SER A 40 8.76 -11.73 2.96
C SER A 40 9.70 -12.79 2.35
N GLY A 41 9.38 -13.25 1.15
CA GLY A 41 10.30 -14.03 0.32
C GLY A 41 11.37 -13.15 -0.37
N GLU A 42 12.30 -13.81 -1.06
CA GLU A 42 13.26 -13.17 -1.97
C GLU A 42 12.53 -12.50 -3.14
N GLU A 43 13.02 -11.33 -3.55
CA GLU A 43 12.48 -10.50 -4.64
C GLU A 43 11.01 -10.07 -4.45
N GLU A 44 10.44 -10.24 -3.24
CA GLU A 44 9.12 -9.72 -2.95
C GLU A 44 9.15 -8.21 -2.84
N ALA A 45 8.31 -7.55 -3.65
CA ALA A 45 8.15 -6.11 -3.62
C ALA A 45 7.61 -5.61 -2.26
N PRO A 46 7.94 -4.36 -1.87
CA PRO A 46 7.53 -3.78 -0.59
C PRO A 46 6.01 -3.82 -0.37
N LYS A 47 5.62 -4.33 0.80
CA LYS A 47 4.24 -4.34 1.29
C LYS A 47 4.19 -3.73 2.69
N LEU A 48 3.16 -2.94 2.95
CA LEU A 48 2.89 -2.35 4.24
C LEU A 48 2.02 -3.29 5.09
N ILE A 49 2.40 -3.48 6.33
CA ILE A 49 1.68 -4.29 7.31
C ILE A 49 1.39 -3.37 8.49
N LEU A 50 0.11 -3.23 8.83
CA LEU A 50 -0.37 -2.40 9.94
C LEU A 50 -0.92 -3.28 11.04
N PHE A 51 -0.48 -3.03 12.27
CA PHE A 51 -0.98 -3.68 13.48
C PHE A 51 -1.70 -2.65 14.35
N PHE A 52 -2.95 -2.94 14.65
CA PHE A 52 -3.80 -2.12 15.50
C PHE A 52 -4.07 -2.82 16.84
N LYS A 53 -4.25 -2.00 17.87
CA LYS A 53 -4.67 -2.40 19.20
C LYS A 53 -6.01 -1.75 19.51
N GLY A 54 -7.03 -2.57 19.77
CA GLY A 54 -8.41 -2.11 19.77
C GLY A 54 -8.83 -1.52 18.41
N GLU A 55 -9.88 -0.69 18.41
CA GLU A 55 -10.54 -0.31 17.15
C GLU A 55 -9.74 0.68 16.27
N ASP A 56 -8.95 1.60 16.87
CA ASP A 56 -8.37 2.72 16.11
C ASP A 56 -6.91 3.08 16.46
N THR A 57 -6.25 2.35 17.36
CA THR A 57 -4.87 2.69 17.77
C THR A 57 -3.85 1.92 16.94
N LEU A 58 -3.15 2.62 16.05
CA LEU A 58 -2.00 2.04 15.33
C LEU A 58 -0.87 1.78 16.34
N GLU A 59 -0.52 0.51 16.55
CA GLU A 59 0.54 0.11 17.50
C GLU A 59 1.88 -0.08 16.78
N MET A 60 1.85 -0.63 15.55
CA MET A 60 3.05 -0.89 14.78
C MET A 60 2.76 -0.86 13.29
N SER A 61 3.75 -0.42 12.51
CA SER A 61 3.77 -0.60 11.07
C SER A 61 5.10 -1.12 10.58
N VAL A 62 5.06 -2.04 9.61
CA VAL A 62 6.24 -2.71 9.06
C VAL A 62 6.14 -2.76 7.55
N ILE A 63 7.24 -2.46 6.86
CA ILE A 63 7.40 -2.78 5.45
C ILE A 63 8.14 -4.10 5.34
N ALA A 64 7.50 -5.10 4.75
CA ALA A 64 8.11 -6.38 4.44
C ALA A 64 8.49 -6.41 2.95
N THR A 65 9.76 -6.70 2.66
CA THR A 65 10.31 -6.71 1.29
C THR A 65 11.56 -7.58 1.25
N ASP A 66 11.80 -8.32 0.17
CA ASP A 66 13.07 -9.04 -0.10
C ASP A 66 13.79 -9.64 1.14
N THR A 67 13.11 -10.53 1.88
CA THR A 67 13.58 -11.13 3.15
C THR A 67 13.88 -10.17 4.33
N CYS A 68 13.71 -8.87 4.12
CA CYS A 68 13.94 -7.78 5.05
C CYS A 68 12.65 -7.22 5.65
N ARG A 69 12.80 -6.58 6.81
CA ARG A 69 11.73 -5.93 7.56
C ARG A 69 12.18 -4.53 7.97
N ILE A 70 11.40 -3.52 7.58
CA ILE A 70 11.63 -2.13 7.97
C ILE A 70 10.53 -1.74 8.94
N PHE A 71 10.88 -1.64 10.22
CA PHE A 71 9.97 -1.13 11.24
C PHE A 71 9.82 0.38 11.04
N CYS A 72 8.59 0.81 10.73
CA CYS A 72 8.29 2.19 10.42
C CYS A 72 8.05 2.97 11.71
N GLN A 73 8.69 4.13 11.83
CA GLN A 73 8.38 5.11 12.87
C GLN A 73 7.20 5.98 12.39
N ALA A 74 6.01 5.38 12.35
CA ALA A 74 4.79 6.03 11.88
C ALA A 74 3.76 6.05 13.01
N ASP A 75 3.28 7.25 13.35
CA ASP A 75 2.23 7.45 14.36
C ASP A 75 0.83 7.33 13.76
N THR A 76 0.71 7.48 12.44
CA THR A 76 -0.56 7.43 11.72
C THR A 76 -0.50 6.54 10.48
N VAL A 77 -1.66 6.07 10.00
CA VAL A 77 -1.77 5.31 8.76
C VAL A 77 -1.23 6.09 7.55
N PRO A 78 -1.53 7.40 7.37
CA PRO A 78 -0.89 8.20 6.34
C PRO A 78 0.64 8.18 6.40
N ASP A 79 1.24 8.32 7.58
CA ASP A 79 2.71 8.28 7.73
C ASP A 79 3.28 6.93 7.30
N ALA A 80 2.63 5.84 7.69
CA ALA A 80 3.03 4.49 7.29
C ALA A 80 2.93 4.29 5.76
N VAL A 81 1.90 4.85 5.12
CA VAL A 81 1.76 4.85 3.65
C VAL A 81 2.84 5.70 2.98
N MET A 82 3.20 6.87 3.55
CA MET A 82 4.31 7.67 3.05
C MET A 82 5.63 6.90 3.13
N MET A 83 5.89 6.21 4.24
CA MET A 83 7.08 5.35 4.39
C MET A 83 7.11 4.23 3.35
N LEU A 84 5.97 3.62 3.05
CA LEU A 84 5.88 2.63 1.97
C LEU A 84 6.27 3.25 0.61
N LEU A 85 5.69 4.39 0.23
CA LEU A 85 6.02 5.04 -1.03
C LEU A 85 7.50 5.44 -1.07
N ALA A 86 8.03 5.98 0.03
CA ALA A 86 9.44 6.32 0.16
C ALA A 86 10.36 5.12 -0.08
N SER A 87 9.98 3.91 0.37
CA SER A 87 10.78 2.71 0.10
C SER A 87 10.95 2.43 -1.39
N TYR A 88 9.91 2.63 -2.22
CA TYR A 88 10.01 2.46 -3.67
C TYR A 88 10.95 3.48 -4.30
N TYR A 89 10.96 4.72 -3.81
CA TYR A 89 11.86 5.77 -4.30
C TYR A 89 13.32 5.55 -3.87
N VAL A 90 13.53 5.22 -2.59
CA VAL A 90 14.88 5.03 -2.03
C VAL A 90 15.59 3.82 -2.64
N PHE A 91 14.85 2.75 -2.91
CA PHE A 91 15.39 1.53 -3.51
C PHE A 91 15.28 1.49 -5.05
N ASP A 92 14.82 2.57 -5.69
CA ASP A 92 14.63 2.66 -7.15
C ASP A 92 13.82 1.48 -7.73
N LEU A 93 12.68 1.19 -7.10
CA LEU A 93 11.83 0.05 -7.42
C LEU A 93 10.61 0.48 -8.23
N ASP A 94 10.31 -0.28 -9.29
CA ASP A 94 9.05 -0.16 -10.01
C ASP A 94 7.88 -0.66 -9.16
N TYR A 95 6.72 0.01 -9.27
CA TYR A 95 5.50 -0.50 -8.67
C TYR A 95 5.03 -1.78 -9.36
N PRO A 96 4.76 -2.86 -8.61
CA PRO A 96 4.20 -4.08 -9.15
C PRO A 96 2.88 -3.85 -9.88
N ARG A 97 2.78 -4.41 -11.09
CA ARG A 97 1.64 -4.24 -12.00
C ARG A 97 0.27 -4.44 -11.34
N LYS A 98 0.18 -5.35 -10.36
CA LYS A 98 -1.06 -5.72 -9.68
C LYS A 98 -1.70 -4.55 -8.91
N TYR A 99 -0.89 -3.67 -8.33
CA TYR A 99 -1.34 -2.54 -7.51
C TYR A 99 -0.72 -1.19 -7.90
N THR A 100 0.01 -1.15 -9.02
CA THR A 100 0.63 0.05 -9.59
C THR A 100 -0.34 1.24 -9.77
N GLN A 101 -1.63 0.98 -10.06
CA GLN A 101 -2.63 2.06 -10.15
C GLN A 101 -2.97 2.68 -8.79
N CYS A 102 -3.03 1.86 -7.74
CA CYS A 102 -3.35 2.34 -6.41
C CYS A 102 -2.15 3.09 -5.82
N LEU A 103 -0.95 2.51 -5.93
CA LEU A 103 0.29 3.19 -5.52
C LEU A 103 0.53 4.46 -6.33
N GLY A 104 0.29 4.45 -7.65
CA GLY A 104 0.36 5.64 -8.49
C GLY A 104 -0.66 6.72 -8.10
N PHE A 105 -1.86 6.33 -7.65
CA PHE A 105 -2.84 7.28 -7.14
C PHE A 105 -2.35 7.91 -5.84
N LEU A 106 -1.87 7.09 -4.90
CA LEU A 106 -1.33 7.55 -3.63
C LEU A 106 -0.10 8.44 -3.82
N GLN A 107 0.82 8.08 -4.70
CA GLN A 107 1.94 8.95 -5.09
C GLN A 107 1.44 10.32 -5.55
N GLN A 108 0.45 10.35 -6.45
CA GLN A 108 -0.03 11.61 -7.00
C GLN A 108 -0.79 12.47 -5.98
N VAL A 109 -1.52 11.86 -5.04
CA VAL A 109 -2.32 12.59 -4.05
C VAL A 109 -1.51 12.95 -2.81
N VAL A 110 -0.61 12.07 -2.36
CA VAL A 110 0.16 12.23 -1.12
C VAL A 110 1.49 12.92 -1.36
N ILE A 111 2.24 12.50 -2.38
CA ILE A 111 3.56 13.07 -2.71
C ILE A 111 3.42 14.29 -3.65
N GLY A 112 2.36 14.31 -4.47
CA GLY A 112 2.16 15.35 -5.50
C GLY A 112 2.84 15.02 -6.83
N ASP A 113 3.58 13.92 -6.91
CA ASP A 113 4.27 13.48 -8.12
C ASP A 113 3.32 12.82 -9.11
N ALA A 114 3.46 13.16 -10.39
CA ALA A 114 2.65 12.55 -11.43
C ALA A 114 3.03 11.07 -11.63
N TYR A 115 2.06 10.17 -11.45
CA TYR A 115 2.24 8.79 -11.88
C TYR A 115 2.41 8.71 -13.41
N THR A 116 3.54 8.19 -13.88
CA THR A 116 3.93 8.12 -15.29
C THR A 116 3.59 6.79 -15.96
N GLY A 117 3.20 5.77 -15.18
CA GLY A 117 2.80 4.47 -15.70
C GLY A 117 1.49 4.50 -16.51
N ILE A 118 1.16 3.36 -17.11
CA ILE A 118 -0.09 3.20 -17.86
C ILE A 118 -1.27 3.46 -16.93
N LYS A 119 -2.20 4.33 -17.33
CA LYS A 119 -3.39 4.69 -16.54
C LYS A 119 -4.63 4.00 -17.10
N SER A 120 -5.25 3.16 -16.29
CA SER A 120 -6.54 2.54 -16.63
C SER A 120 -7.67 3.56 -16.69
N THR A 121 -8.77 3.22 -17.36
CA THR A 121 -9.98 4.07 -17.38
C THR A 121 -10.51 4.30 -15.97
N LYS A 122 -10.48 3.28 -15.11
CA LYS A 122 -10.89 3.37 -13.70
C LYS A 122 -10.04 4.37 -12.92
N PHE A 123 -8.71 4.29 -13.06
CA PHE A 123 -7.79 5.27 -12.48
C PHE A 123 -8.13 6.70 -12.90
N LYS A 124 -8.30 6.94 -14.20
CA LYS A 124 -8.60 8.29 -14.73
C LYS A 124 -9.93 8.82 -14.18
N HIS A 125 -10.95 7.97 -14.14
CA HIS A 125 -12.26 8.33 -13.61
C HIS A 125 -12.20 8.65 -12.11
N PHE A 126 -11.55 7.79 -11.33
CA PHE A 126 -11.38 7.98 -9.89
C PHE A 126 -10.60 9.25 -9.56
N MET A 127 -9.48 9.50 -10.26
CA MET A 127 -8.70 10.73 -10.10
C MET A 127 -9.49 11.99 -10.45
N LYS A 128 -10.32 11.96 -11.51
CA LYS A 128 -11.19 13.08 -11.85
C LYS A 128 -12.23 13.35 -10.76
N LYS A 129 -12.85 12.29 -10.23
CA LYS A 129 -13.81 12.39 -9.13
C LYS A 129 -13.18 12.95 -7.86
N PHE A 130 -12.01 12.44 -7.49
CA PHE A 130 -11.27 12.93 -6.32
C PHE A 130 -10.99 14.44 -6.42
N LYS A 131 -10.56 14.91 -7.60
CA LYS A 131 -10.32 16.34 -7.84
C LYS A 131 -11.58 17.18 -7.74
N SER A 132 -12.71 16.74 -8.29
CA SER A 132 -13.97 17.49 -8.20
C SER A 132 -14.55 17.55 -6.80
N ASP A 133 -14.29 16.53 -5.97
CA ASP A 133 -14.76 16.48 -4.58
C ASP A 133 -13.83 17.26 -3.62
N SER A 134 -12.67 17.72 -4.11
CA SER A 134 -11.67 18.49 -3.33
C SER A 134 -11.70 20.00 -3.62
N GLU A 135 -12.58 20.44 -4.51
CA GLU A 135 -12.87 21.85 -4.86
C GLU A 135 -14.14 22.33 -4.14
#